data_AF-A0A521IGI5-F1
#
_entry.id   AF-A0A521IGI5-F1
#
_cell.length_a   1.000
_cell.length_b   1.000
_cell.length_c   1.000
_cell.angle_alpha   90.00
_cell.angle_beta   90.00
_cell.angle_gamma   90.00
#
_symmetry.space_group_name_H-M   'P 1'
#
loop_
_entity.id
_entity.type
_entity.pdbx_description
1 polymer ?
#
loop_
_entity_poly.entity_id
_entity_poly.type
_entity_poly.pdbx_seq_one_letter_code
_entity_poly.pdbx_strand_id
1 'polypeptide(L)'
;TKKKELPPEVVRDLLIGLVTLKYTQSNSVCYTKGGQAIGVGAGQQSRIACTRLAGEKADLFHLRFHPKLQDLKPDTSATRQGRHLFIEEGIRNGTLLSKAEQRSCLKGISGVSLTSDAFFPFRDNIDRAAESGVAYIAQSGGSTRDEEVIRAADEHNMVMCMTGIRLFHH
;
A
#
# COMPACT_ATOMS: atom_id res chain seq x y z
N THR A 1 -16.16 -2.51 -10.37
CA THR A 1 -15.24 -2.86 -11.45
C THR A 1 -15.78 -4.04 -12.25
N LYS A 2 -15.25 -4.25 -13.46
CA LYS A 2 -15.54 -5.39 -14.35
C LYS A 2 -15.12 -6.71 -13.72
N LYS A 3 -13.93 -6.75 -13.11
CA LYS A 3 -13.49 -7.88 -12.29
C LYS A 3 -14.20 -7.85 -10.93
N LYS A 4 -14.76 -9.01 -10.53
CA LYS A 4 -15.58 -9.16 -9.32
C LYS A 4 -15.12 -10.29 -8.39
N GLU A 5 -14.09 -11.03 -8.78
CA GLU A 5 -13.56 -12.13 -7.98
C GLU A 5 -12.89 -11.61 -6.71
N LEU A 6 -13.37 -12.08 -5.55
CA LEU A 6 -12.81 -11.74 -4.24
C LEU A 6 -12.55 -13.04 -3.49
N PRO A 7 -11.36 -13.64 -3.66
CA PRO A 7 -10.95 -14.82 -2.91
C PRO A 7 -10.99 -14.59 -1.39
N PRO A 8 -11.24 -15.61 -0.55
CA PRO A 8 -11.33 -15.46 0.91
C PRO A 8 -10.10 -14.80 1.55
N GLU A 9 -8.89 -15.09 1.06
CA GLU A 9 -7.65 -14.49 1.52
C GLU A 9 -7.57 -12.99 1.24
N VAL A 10 -8.18 -12.53 0.14
CA VAL A 10 -8.28 -11.11 -0.21
C VAL A 10 -9.32 -10.43 0.68
N VAL A 11 -10.44 -11.10 0.93
CA VAL A 11 -11.46 -10.60 1.86
C VAL A 11 -10.85 -10.39 3.25
N ARG A 12 -10.06 -11.36 3.74
CA ARG A 12 -9.30 -11.21 4.98
C ARG A 12 -8.39 -9.98 4.95
N ASP A 13 -7.60 -9.81 3.90
CA ASP A 13 -6.64 -8.70 3.80
C ASP A 13 -7.36 -7.34 3.77
N LEU A 14 -8.45 -7.22 3.01
CA LEU A 14 -9.30 -6.02 3.00
C LEU A 14 -9.93 -5.74 4.37
N LEU A 15 -10.43 -6.76 5.08
CA LEU A 15 -10.99 -6.60 6.42
C LEU A 15 -9.92 -6.13 7.42
N ILE A 16 -8.71 -6.68 7.37
CA ILE A 16 -7.58 -6.22 8.19
C ILE A 16 -7.28 -4.76 7.90
N GLY A 17 -7.26 -4.36 6.62
CA GLY A 17 -7.07 -2.97 6.23
C GLY A 17 -8.14 -2.06 6.81
N LEU A 18 -9.42 -2.40 6.63
CA LEU A 18 -10.54 -1.61 7.16
C LEU A 18 -10.52 -1.51 8.70
N VAL A 19 -10.24 -2.60 9.40
CA VAL A 19 -10.12 -2.60 10.87
C VAL A 19 -8.94 -1.73 11.31
N THR A 20 -7.80 -1.82 10.63
CA THR A 20 -6.63 -0.98 10.90
C THR A 20 -7.01 0.51 10.76
N LEU A 21 -7.69 0.86 9.67
CA LEU A 21 -8.07 2.25 9.38
C LEU A 21 -9.10 2.81 10.34
N LYS A 22 -10.03 1.97 10.83
CA LYS A 22 -11.00 2.37 11.86
C LYS A 22 -10.35 2.92 13.13
N TYR A 23 -9.14 2.48 13.44
CA TYR A 23 -8.36 2.91 14.62
C TYR A 23 -7.10 3.70 14.25
N THR A 24 -7.00 4.19 13.01
CA THR A 24 -5.86 5.00 12.55
C THR A 24 -6.31 6.44 12.37
N GLN A 25 -5.59 7.37 12.99
CA GLN A 25 -5.80 8.82 12.87
C GLN A 25 -5.96 9.26 11.41
N SER A 26 -7.06 9.96 11.12
CA SER A 26 -7.47 10.32 9.76
C SER A 26 -6.74 11.56 9.21
N ASN A 27 -6.60 11.70 7.89
CA ASN A 27 -6.99 10.71 6.88
C ASN A 27 -6.01 9.54 6.82
N SER A 28 -6.53 8.33 6.62
CA SER A 28 -5.73 7.12 6.65
C SER A 28 -5.97 6.19 5.44
N VAL A 29 -4.88 5.53 5.02
CA VAL A 29 -4.82 4.58 3.89
C VAL A 29 -3.92 3.41 4.29
N CYS A 30 -4.32 2.18 3.99
CA CYS A 30 -3.60 0.98 4.39
C CYS A 30 -3.42 0.02 3.22
N TYR A 31 -2.18 -0.44 3.03
CA TYR A 31 -1.81 -1.54 2.15
C TYR A 31 -1.66 -2.80 3.01
N THR A 32 -2.29 -3.88 2.57
CA THR A 32 -2.33 -5.18 3.25
C THR A 32 -1.97 -6.30 2.28
N LYS A 33 -1.29 -7.34 2.78
CA LYS A 33 -1.01 -8.54 2.00
C LYS A 33 -0.67 -9.70 2.92
N GLY A 34 -1.25 -10.87 2.68
CA GLY A 34 -0.93 -12.09 3.40
C GLY A 34 -1.33 -12.06 4.87
N GLY A 35 -2.43 -11.38 5.20
CA GLY A 35 -2.98 -11.32 6.55
C GLY A 35 -2.33 -10.27 7.46
N GLN A 36 -1.66 -9.27 6.90
CA GLN A 36 -1.01 -8.21 7.67
C GLN A 36 -0.99 -6.87 6.93
N ALA A 37 -0.90 -5.78 7.69
CA ALA A 37 -0.60 -4.46 7.16
C ALA A 37 0.88 -4.36 6.79
N ILE A 38 1.16 -3.93 5.55
CA ILE A 38 2.52 -3.75 5.03
C ILE A 38 2.89 -2.27 4.86
N GLY A 39 1.88 -1.39 4.79
CA GLY A 39 2.07 0.05 4.74
C GLY A 39 0.84 0.79 5.26
N VAL A 40 1.04 1.76 6.16
CA VAL A 40 -0.06 2.55 6.74
C VAL A 40 0.30 4.03 6.71
N GLY A 41 -0.59 4.83 6.13
CA GLY A 41 -0.58 6.28 6.21
C GLY A 41 -1.61 6.77 7.22
N ALA A 42 -1.23 7.75 8.04
CA ALA A 42 -2.03 8.27 9.13
C ALA A 42 -1.86 9.79 9.24
N GLY A 43 -2.92 10.48 9.67
CA GLY A 43 -2.90 11.91 10.00
C GLY A 43 -2.64 12.84 8.81
N GLN A 44 -2.79 12.35 7.57
CA GLN A 44 -2.50 13.16 6.38
C GLN A 44 -3.71 14.01 6.01
N GLN A 45 -3.47 15.23 5.53
CA GLN A 45 -4.54 16.13 5.07
C GLN A 45 -4.99 15.80 3.64
N SER A 46 -4.04 15.44 2.77
CA SER A 46 -4.31 15.08 1.37
C SER A 46 -4.42 13.57 1.18
N ARG A 47 -5.47 13.13 0.47
CA ARG A 47 -5.71 11.70 0.19
C ARG A 47 -4.56 11.08 -0.61
N ILE A 48 -4.13 11.74 -1.69
CA ILE A 48 -3.02 11.24 -2.52
C ILE A 48 -1.69 11.24 -1.76
N ALA A 49 -1.44 12.23 -0.88
CA ALA A 49 -0.26 12.23 -0.04
C ALA A 49 -0.27 11.03 0.93
N CYS A 50 -1.43 10.70 1.50
CA CYS A 50 -1.61 9.51 2.33
C CYS A 50 -1.35 8.23 1.55
N THR A 51 -1.89 8.10 0.34
CA THR A 51 -1.69 6.95 -0.54
C THR A 51 -0.23 6.76 -0.92
N ARG A 52 0.50 7.85 -1.24
CA ARG A 52 1.94 7.81 -1.55
C ARG A 52 2.76 7.38 -0.34
N LEU A 53 2.52 7.98 0.82
CA LEU A 53 3.24 7.66 2.06
C LEU A 53 3.00 6.21 2.49
N ALA A 54 1.77 5.73 2.43
CA ALA A 54 1.43 4.34 2.74
C ALA A 54 2.05 3.37 1.72
N GLY A 55 2.02 3.74 0.43
CA GLY A 55 2.65 2.97 -0.66
C GLY A 55 4.16 2.88 -0.49
N GLU A 56 4.86 3.97 -0.16
CA GLU A 56 6.31 3.96 0.08
C GLU A 56 6.70 3.01 1.23
N LYS A 57 5.88 2.93 2.28
CA LYS A 57 6.08 1.98 3.38
C LYS A 57 5.89 0.53 2.91
N ALA A 58 4.87 0.27 2.08
CA ALA A 58 4.62 -1.04 1.49
C ALA A 58 5.75 -1.46 0.53
N ASP A 59 6.25 -0.53 -0.28
CA ASP A 59 7.37 -0.75 -1.19
C ASP A 59 8.62 -1.12 -0.40
N LEU A 60 8.93 -0.35 0.65
CA LEU A 60 10.05 -0.63 1.55
C LEU A 60 9.90 -2.00 2.24
N PHE A 61 8.69 -2.36 2.67
CA PHE A 61 8.41 -3.68 3.23
C PHE A 61 8.81 -4.79 2.25
N HIS A 62 8.41 -4.69 0.98
CA HIS A 62 8.77 -5.68 -0.03
C HIS A 62 10.26 -5.71 -0.36
N LEU A 63 10.88 -4.53 -0.51
CA LEU A 63 12.30 -4.42 -0.85
C LEU A 63 13.21 -5.06 0.20
N ARG A 64 12.83 -5.07 1.48
CA ARG A 64 13.58 -5.74 2.55
C ARG A 64 13.74 -7.25 2.34
N PHE A 65 12.87 -7.88 1.57
CA PHE A 65 12.97 -9.30 1.23
C PHE A 65 13.81 -9.57 -0.03
N HIS A 66 14.41 -8.53 -0.64
CA HIS A 66 15.30 -8.71 -1.78
C HIS A 66 16.50 -9.60 -1.40
N PRO A 67 16.91 -10.58 -2.23
CA PRO A 67 17.98 -11.54 -1.88
C PRO A 67 19.27 -10.88 -1.39
N LYS A 68 19.74 -9.84 -2.09
CA LYS A 68 20.93 -9.05 -1.68
C LYS A 68 20.87 -8.50 -0.24
N LEU A 69 19.68 -8.16 0.25
CA LEU A 69 19.50 -7.66 1.62
C LEU A 69 19.37 -8.77 2.64
N GLN A 70 18.81 -9.92 2.25
CA GLN A 70 18.73 -11.11 3.10
C GLN A 70 20.12 -11.71 3.33
N ASP A 71 21.00 -11.66 2.33
CA ASP A 71 22.37 -12.14 2.40
C ASP A 71 23.35 -11.13 3.04
N LEU A 72 22.86 -9.96 3.45
CA LEU A 72 23.69 -8.91 4.03
C LEU A 72 24.23 -9.38 5.40
N LYS A 73 25.55 -9.46 5.53
CA LYS A 73 26.17 -9.80 6.81
C LYS A 73 25.89 -8.70 7.84
N PRO A 74 25.26 -9.02 8.98
CA PRO A 74 24.93 -8.00 9.97
C PRO A 74 26.20 -7.47 10.63
N ASP A 75 26.32 -6.14 10.72
CA ASP A 75 27.33 -5.52 11.58
C ASP A 75 27.03 -5.87 13.04
N THR A 76 27.89 -6.69 13.64
CA THR A 76 27.75 -7.18 15.01
C THR A 76 27.84 -6.07 16.06
N SER A 77 28.44 -4.91 15.72
CA SER A 77 28.54 -3.76 16.62
C SER A 77 27.28 -2.87 16.61
N ALA A 78 26.48 -2.94 15.55
CA ALA A 78 25.27 -2.13 15.42
C ALA A 78 24.09 -2.68 16.24
N THR A 79 23.31 -1.78 16.84
CA THR A 79 22.04 -2.11 17.49
C THR A 79 21.03 -2.61 16.45
N ARG A 80 20.00 -3.35 16.90
CA ARG A 80 18.91 -3.81 16.03
C ARG A 80 18.25 -2.65 15.28
N GLN A 81 18.03 -1.53 15.98
CA GLN A 81 17.45 -0.31 15.40
C GLN A 81 18.41 0.34 14.39
N GLY A 82 19.71 0.42 14.70
CA GLY A 82 20.72 0.93 13.79
C GLY A 82 20.77 0.16 12.48
N ARG A 83 20.71 -1.18 12.54
CA ARG A 83 20.65 -2.04 11.35
C ARG A 83 19.39 -1.77 10.50
N HIS A 84 18.25 -1.55 11.14
CA HIS A 84 17.00 -1.24 10.44
C HIS A 84 17.10 0.08 9.67
N LEU A 85 17.61 1.13 10.31
CA LEU A 85 17.80 2.44 9.71
C LEU A 85 18.79 2.38 8.56
N PHE A 86 19.93 1.70 8.74
CA PHE A 86 20.93 1.51 7.69
C PHE A 86 20.35 0.87 6.42
N ILE A 87 19.55 -0.20 6.58
CA ILE A 87 18.88 -0.86 5.44
C ILE A 87 17.89 0.08 4.77
N GLU A 88 17.05 0.76 5.55
CA GLU A 88 16.05 1.66 5.00
C GLU A 88 16.68 2.84 4.25
N GLU A 89 17.67 3.51 4.84
CA GLU A 89 18.38 4.61 4.19
C GLU A 89 19.13 4.13 2.95
N GLY A 90 19.79 2.97 3.04
CA GLY A 90 20.51 2.35 1.93
C GLY A 90 19.61 1.94 0.74
N ILE A 91 18.35 1.59 1.02
CA ILE A 91 17.33 1.44 -0.03
C ILE A 91 16.92 2.81 -0.57
N ARG A 92 16.62 3.78 0.30
CA ARG A 92 16.13 5.11 -0.13
C ARG A 92 17.14 5.86 -1.01
N ASN A 93 18.42 5.88 -0.61
CA ASN A 93 19.49 6.55 -1.34
C ASN A 93 20.02 5.73 -2.54
N GLY A 94 19.69 4.44 -2.60
CA GLY A 94 20.08 3.54 -3.67
C GLY A 94 21.48 2.93 -3.53
N THR A 95 22.11 2.99 -2.35
CA THR A 95 23.45 2.43 -2.11
C THR A 95 23.42 0.91 -1.91
N LEU A 96 22.35 0.36 -1.34
CA LEU A 96 22.18 -1.09 -1.13
C LEU A 96 21.41 -1.77 -2.25
N LEU A 97 20.47 -1.05 -2.88
CA LEU A 97 19.73 -1.49 -4.07
C LEU A 97 19.62 -0.32 -5.02
N SER A 98 20.09 -0.43 -6.26
CA SER A 98 19.93 0.62 -7.26
C SER A 98 18.44 0.89 -7.55
N LYS A 99 18.11 2.08 -8.07
CA LYS A 99 16.72 2.41 -8.44
C LYS A 99 16.16 1.48 -9.52
N ALA A 100 17.01 0.93 -10.39
CA ALA A 100 16.61 -0.06 -11.38
C ALA A 100 16.21 -1.38 -10.72
N GLU A 101 17.00 -1.87 -9.76
CA GLU A 101 16.71 -3.09 -9.00
C GLU A 101 15.45 -2.95 -8.15
N GLN A 102 15.28 -1.80 -7.49
CA GLN A 102 14.06 -1.51 -6.73
C GLN A 102 12.82 -1.61 -7.61
N ARG A 103 12.83 -0.94 -8.77
CA ARG A 103 11.73 -1.00 -9.75
C ARG A 103 11.49 -2.41 -10.25
N SER A 104 12.54 -3.17 -10.53
CA SER A 104 12.41 -4.56 -10.99
C SER A 104 11.78 -5.45 -9.92
N CYS A 105 12.17 -5.29 -8.66
CA CYS A 105 11.62 -6.03 -7.54
C CYS A 105 10.14 -5.69 -7.33
N LEU A 106 9.79 -4.41 -7.30
CA LEU A 106 8.41 -3.95 -7.09
C LEU A 106 7.47 -4.37 -8.22
N LYS A 107 7.94 -4.41 -9.48
CA LYS A 107 7.16 -4.94 -10.62
C LYS A 107 6.74 -6.40 -10.45
N GLY A 108 7.48 -7.19 -9.69
CA GLY A 108 7.14 -8.59 -9.41
C GLY A 108 6.08 -8.75 -8.31
N ILE A 109 5.76 -7.68 -7.57
CA ILE A 109 4.78 -7.72 -6.50
C ILE A 109 3.37 -7.58 -7.09
N SER A 110 2.50 -8.49 -6.70
CA SER A 110 1.08 -8.47 -7.05
C SER A 110 0.21 -8.95 -5.89
N GLY A 111 -1.11 -8.77 -6.02
CA GLY A 111 -2.08 -9.27 -5.04
C GLY A 111 -2.11 -8.47 -3.72
N VAL A 112 -1.64 -7.23 -3.74
CA VAL A 112 -1.78 -6.33 -2.58
C VAL A 112 -3.21 -5.79 -2.51
N SER A 113 -3.73 -5.64 -1.30
CA SER A 113 -5.03 -5.08 -1.01
C SER A 113 -4.87 -3.68 -0.43
N LEU A 114 -5.59 -2.70 -0.98
CA LEU A 114 -5.60 -1.30 -0.54
C LEU A 114 -6.93 -0.97 0.11
N THR A 115 -6.91 -0.31 1.24
CA THR A 115 -8.10 0.24 1.90
C THR A 115 -7.94 1.72 2.15
N SER A 116 -9.05 2.47 2.12
CA SER A 116 -9.10 3.89 2.47
C SER A 116 -10.26 4.17 3.42
N ASP A 117 -10.02 5.02 4.43
CA ASP A 117 -11.04 5.37 5.44
C ASP A 117 -12.20 6.21 4.87
N ALA A 118 -12.00 6.81 3.70
CA ALA A 118 -13.02 7.51 2.92
C ALA A 118 -12.77 7.33 1.43
N PHE A 119 -13.56 8.02 0.60
CA PHE A 119 -13.49 7.87 -0.83
C PHE A 119 -12.20 8.41 -1.46
N PHE A 120 -11.87 7.88 -2.64
CA PHE A 120 -10.81 8.44 -3.48
C PHE A 120 -11.38 9.57 -4.37
N PRO A 121 -10.85 10.80 -4.28
CA PRO A 121 -11.38 11.92 -5.06
C PRO A 121 -10.99 11.84 -6.54
N PHE A 122 -9.84 11.26 -6.86
CA PHE A 122 -9.28 11.22 -8.22
C PHE A 122 -8.55 9.89 -8.50
N ARG A 123 -8.33 9.61 -9.79
CA ARG A 123 -7.67 8.37 -10.27
C ARG A 123 -6.20 8.23 -9.86
N ASP A 124 -5.54 9.32 -9.52
CA ASP A 124 -4.12 9.36 -9.12
C ASP A 124 -3.80 8.42 -7.95
N ASN A 125 -4.77 8.19 -7.06
CA ASN A 125 -4.66 7.24 -5.97
C ASN A 125 -4.59 5.79 -6.48
N ILE A 126 -5.37 5.48 -7.52
CA ILE A 126 -5.42 4.15 -8.13
C ILE A 126 -4.14 3.91 -8.94
N ASP A 127 -3.72 4.91 -9.71
CA ASP A 127 -2.49 4.85 -10.49
C ASP A 127 -1.27 4.64 -9.57
N ARG A 128 -1.18 5.38 -8.46
CA ARG A 128 -0.11 5.16 -7.45
C ARG A 128 -0.20 3.78 -6.80
N ALA A 129 -1.40 3.29 -6.51
CA ALA A 129 -1.60 1.97 -5.92
C ALA A 129 -1.12 0.84 -6.84
N ALA A 130 -1.34 0.99 -8.15
CA ALA A 130 -0.89 0.03 -9.16
C ALA A 130 0.64 -0.18 -9.13
N GLU A 131 1.40 0.89 -8.90
CA GLU A 131 2.87 0.83 -8.79
C GLU A 131 3.36 -0.06 -7.64
N SER A 132 2.54 -0.26 -6.60
CA SER A 132 2.84 -1.12 -5.44
C SER A 132 2.15 -2.49 -5.52
N GLY A 133 1.73 -2.93 -6.71
CA GLY A 133 1.18 -4.28 -6.91
C GLY A 133 -0.23 -4.50 -6.37
N VAL A 134 -1.00 -3.41 -6.19
CA VAL A 134 -2.39 -3.49 -5.74
C VAL A 134 -3.25 -4.15 -6.81
N ALA A 135 -4.07 -5.12 -6.38
CA ALA A 135 -5.05 -5.80 -7.22
C ALA A 135 -6.49 -5.66 -6.68
N TYR A 136 -6.63 -5.25 -5.41
CA TYR A 136 -7.91 -5.19 -4.71
C TYR A 136 -8.00 -3.90 -3.90
N ILE A 137 -9.14 -3.22 -3.96
CA ILE A 137 -9.37 -1.92 -3.32
C ILE A 137 -10.68 -1.96 -2.55
N ALA A 138 -10.71 -1.40 -1.34
CA ALA A 138 -11.94 -1.06 -0.63
C ALA A 138 -11.94 0.42 -0.21
N GLN A 139 -13.04 1.11 -0.51
CA GLN A 139 -13.25 2.52 -0.18
C GLN A 139 -14.73 2.80 0.12
N SER A 140 -15.06 3.98 0.67
CA SER A 140 -16.45 4.27 1.07
C SER A 140 -17.42 4.43 -0.11
N GLY A 141 -16.92 4.90 -1.25
CA GLY A 141 -17.73 5.50 -2.32
C GLY A 141 -18.25 6.89 -1.94
N GLY A 142 -18.92 7.54 -2.89
CA GLY A 142 -19.56 8.85 -2.72
C GLY A 142 -18.74 10.03 -3.24
N SER A 143 -17.79 9.79 -4.16
CA SER A 143 -17.12 10.84 -4.90
C SER A 143 -17.99 11.29 -6.07
N THR A 144 -17.96 12.59 -6.41
CA THR A 144 -18.55 13.08 -7.67
C THR A 144 -17.84 12.51 -8.90
N ARG A 145 -16.65 11.93 -8.72
CA ARG A 145 -15.81 11.34 -9.77
C ARG A 145 -15.63 9.83 -9.63
N ASP A 146 -16.54 9.14 -8.93
CA ASP A 146 -16.43 7.69 -8.72
C ASP A 146 -16.32 6.93 -10.06
N GLU A 147 -16.99 7.37 -11.13
CA GLU A 147 -16.88 6.76 -12.46
C GLU A 147 -15.44 6.80 -13.02
N GLU A 148 -14.73 7.92 -12.83
CA GLU A 148 -13.33 8.07 -13.26
C GLU A 148 -12.42 7.12 -12.47
N VAL A 149 -12.65 7.02 -11.16
CA VAL A 149 -11.88 6.18 -10.25
C VAL A 149 -12.13 4.69 -10.52
N ILE A 150 -13.38 4.29 -10.77
CA ILE A 150 -13.76 2.92 -11.14
C ILE A 150 -13.13 2.56 -12.49
N ARG A 151 -13.16 3.47 -13.47
CA ARG A 151 -12.54 3.24 -14.78
C ARG A 151 -11.03 3.03 -14.65
N ALA A 152 -10.35 3.83 -13.83
CA ALA A 152 -8.92 3.63 -13.56
C ALA A 152 -8.63 2.26 -12.91
N ALA A 153 -9.48 1.80 -11.99
CA ALA A 153 -9.33 0.47 -11.42
C ALA A 153 -9.54 -0.64 -12.46
N ASP A 154 -10.50 -0.47 -13.38
CA ASP A 154 -10.70 -1.38 -14.51
C ASP A 154 -9.51 -1.38 -15.50
N GLU A 155 -8.91 -0.22 -15.78
CA GLU A 155 -7.70 -0.08 -16.62
C GLU A 155 -6.52 -0.88 -16.03
N HIS A 156 -6.37 -0.89 -14.71
CA HIS A 156 -5.34 -1.66 -13.99
C HIS A 156 -5.75 -3.11 -13.65
N ASN A 157 -6.91 -3.59 -14.15
CA ASN A 157 -7.46 -4.92 -13.85
C ASN A 157 -7.65 -5.22 -12.35
N MET A 158 -7.97 -4.18 -11.57
CA MET A 158 -8.22 -4.27 -10.14
C MET A 158 -9.69 -4.56 -9.83
N VAL A 159 -9.93 -5.13 -8.65
CA VAL A 159 -11.28 -5.20 -8.06
C VAL A 159 -11.46 -4.05 -7.09
N MET A 160 -12.54 -3.29 -7.22
CA MET A 160 -12.89 -2.21 -6.29
C MET A 160 -14.21 -2.49 -5.60
N CYS A 161 -14.19 -2.47 -4.27
CA CYS A 161 -15.33 -2.64 -3.39
C CYS A 161 -15.76 -1.28 -2.82
N MET A 162 -17.02 -0.92 -3.05
CA MET A 162 -17.66 0.24 -2.41
C MET A 162 -18.34 -0.24 -1.12
N THR A 163 -17.84 0.22 0.02
CA THR A 163 -18.32 -0.25 1.34
C THR A 163 -19.53 0.53 1.85
N GLY A 164 -19.74 1.77 1.38
CA GLY A 164 -20.78 2.66 1.89
C GLY A 164 -20.50 3.23 3.30
N ILE A 165 -19.34 2.94 3.88
CA ILE A 165 -18.99 3.28 5.26
C ILE A 165 -17.71 4.12 5.27
N ARG A 166 -17.74 5.26 5.96
CA ARG A 166 -16.53 6.05 6.28
C ARG A 166 -15.99 5.66 7.66
N LEU A 167 -14.68 5.70 7.81
CA LEU A 167 -13.95 5.22 8.98
C LEU A 167 -13.07 6.32 9.61
N PHE A 168 -13.55 7.56 9.63
CA PHE A 168 -12.76 8.64 10.22
C PHE A 168 -12.50 8.44 11.72
N HIS A 169 -11.28 8.75 12.14
CA HIS A 169 -10.82 8.68 13.51
C HIS A 169 -9.94 9.90 13.83
N HIS A 170 -10.23 10.56 14.94
CA HIS A 170 -9.55 11.76 15.44
C HIS A 170 -9.15 11.55 16.90
#